data_AF-A0A3P0NB37-F1
#
_entry.id   AF-A0A3P0NB37-F1
#
_cell.length_a   1.000
_cell.length_b   1.000
_cell.length_c   1.000
_cell.angle_alpha   90.00
_cell.angle_beta   90.00
_cell.angle_gamma   90.00
#
_symmetry.space_group_name_H-M   'P 1'
#
loop_
_entity.id
_entity.type
_entity.pdbx_description
1 polymer ?
#
loop_
_entity_poly.entity_id
_entity_poly.type
_entity_poly.pdbx_seq_one_letter_code
_entity_poly.pdbx_strand_id
1 'polypeptide(L)'
;MTPTDLLSYLVTSQLAARMRGGAWLTTSQAVGAMRAWLACHHAECGWLDRIRIAHASATIAQGIYEIACAYGDPDSGERVRLDADSPELQALRARCDVLLQRIDGDRDVDAR
;
A
#
# COMPACT_ATOMS: atom_id res chain seq x y z
N MET A 1 15.17 -3.33 8.70
CA MET A 1 14.31 -2.82 7.62
C MET A 1 13.10 -3.73 7.49
N THR A 2 11.89 -3.19 7.43
CA THR A 2 10.65 -3.94 7.74
C THR A 2 9.75 -4.16 6.51
N PRO A 3 8.89 -5.20 6.50
CA PRO A 3 7.83 -5.36 5.49
C PRO A 3 6.95 -4.13 5.34
N THR A 4 6.74 -3.40 6.44
CA THR A 4 6.00 -2.15 6.50
C THR A 4 6.62 -1.07 5.62
N ASP A 5 7.95 -1.00 5.53
CA ASP A 5 8.65 -0.02 4.69
C ASP A 5 8.41 -0.30 3.20
N LEU A 6 8.51 -1.58 2.79
CA LEU A 6 8.21 -2.00 1.42
C LEU A 6 6.73 -1.78 1.07
N LEU A 7 5.83 -2.13 1.98
CA LEU A 7 4.39 -1.90 1.80
C LEU A 7 4.11 -0.40 1.61
N SER A 8 4.66 0.45 2.47
CA SER A 8 4.48 1.90 2.42
C SER A 8 5.01 2.49 1.11
N TYR A 9 6.17 2.02 0.66
CA TYR A 9 6.74 2.39 -0.64
C TYR A 9 5.82 2.02 -1.80
N LEU A 10 5.27 0.80 -1.80
CA LEU A 10 4.39 0.34 -2.87
C LEU A 10 3.03 1.06 -2.86
N VAL A 11 2.45 1.32 -1.69
CA VAL A 11 1.24 2.15 -1.54
C VAL A 11 1.48 3.53 -2.14
N THR A 12 2.61 4.16 -1.80
CA THR A 12 2.98 5.48 -2.33
C THR A 12 3.16 5.43 -3.85
N SER A 13 3.77 4.37 -4.37
CA SER A 13 3.97 4.18 -5.81
C SER A 13 2.64 3.99 -6.57
N GLN A 14 1.69 3.24 -5.99
CA GLN A 14 0.33 3.07 -6.52
C GLN A 14 -0.42 4.41 -6.59
N LEU A 15 -0.41 5.16 -5.49
CA LEU A 15 -1.05 6.49 -5.44
C LEU A 15 -0.42 7.44 -6.44
N ALA A 16 0.92 7.48 -6.52
CA ALA A 16 1.63 8.33 -7.48
C ALA A 16 1.26 7.99 -8.93
N ALA A 17 1.15 6.70 -9.27
CA ALA A 17 0.70 6.28 -10.60
C ALA A 17 -0.73 6.73 -10.88
N ARG A 18 -1.64 6.54 -9.92
CA ARG A 18 -3.05 6.93 -10.06
C ARG A 18 -3.25 8.42 -10.23
N MET A 19 -2.55 9.24 -9.44
CA MET A 19 -2.65 10.71 -9.48
C MET A 19 -1.98 11.30 -10.72
N ARG A 20 -0.84 10.75 -11.18
CA ARG A 20 -0.11 11.32 -12.33
C ARG A 20 -0.59 10.80 -13.68
N GLY A 21 -0.97 9.53 -13.73
CA GLY A 21 -1.27 8.82 -14.98
C GLY A 21 -2.72 8.38 -15.12
N GLY A 22 -3.57 8.61 -14.12
CA GLY A 22 -4.97 8.19 -14.13
C GLY A 22 -5.18 6.68 -13.97
N ALA A 23 -4.12 5.90 -13.82
CA ALA A 23 -4.16 4.44 -13.76
C ALA A 23 -3.31 3.90 -12.61
N TRP A 24 -3.77 2.81 -12.01
CA TRP A 24 -2.99 2.03 -11.04
C TRP A 24 -1.80 1.33 -11.70
N LEU A 25 -0.81 0.92 -10.92
CA LEU A 25 0.30 0.12 -11.44
C LEU A 25 -0.24 -1.22 -11.95
N THR A 26 0.17 -1.58 -13.17
CA THR A 26 0.02 -2.96 -13.66
C THR A 26 0.81 -3.93 -12.80
N THR A 27 0.49 -5.23 -12.87
CA THR A 27 1.24 -6.28 -12.15
C THR A 27 2.74 -6.21 -12.44
N SER A 28 3.14 -6.02 -13.71
CA SER A 28 4.54 -5.91 -14.09
C SER A 28 5.22 -4.68 -13.49
N GLN A 29 4.54 -3.53 -13.44
CA GLN A 29 5.08 -2.32 -12.82
C GLN A 29 5.19 -2.46 -11.30
N ALA A 30 4.20 -3.08 -10.64
CA ALA A 30 4.24 -3.34 -9.20
C ALA A 30 5.38 -4.30 -8.83
N VAL A 31 5.56 -5.38 -9.59
CA VAL A 31 6.70 -6.30 -9.44
C VAL A 31 8.02 -5.59 -9.70
N GLY A 32 8.09 -4.73 -10.72
CA GLY A 32 9.26 -3.92 -11.04
C GLY A 32 9.65 -2.98 -9.90
N ALA A 33 8.69 -2.20 -9.39
CA ALA A 33 8.89 -1.28 -8.26
C ALA A 33 9.36 -2.03 -7.00
N MET A 34 8.74 -3.18 -6.70
CA MET A 34 9.15 -4.02 -5.58
C MET A 34 10.58 -4.54 -5.71
N ARG A 35 10.94 -5.07 -6.89
CA ARG A 35 12.31 -5.56 -7.14
C ARG A 35 13.34 -4.45 -7.06
N ALA A 36 13.02 -3.28 -7.61
CA ALA A 36 13.88 -2.11 -7.53
C ALA A 36 14.11 -1.69 -6.06
N TRP A 37 13.04 -1.64 -5.26
CA TRP A 37 13.15 -1.31 -3.85
C TRP A 37 14.00 -2.33 -3.07
N LEU A 38 13.73 -3.63 -3.25
CA LEU A 38 14.49 -4.70 -2.59
C LEU A 38 15.99 -4.65 -2.95
N ALA A 39 16.31 -4.42 -4.23
CA ALA A 39 17.67 -4.29 -4.71
C ALA A 39 18.39 -3.08 -4.11
N CYS A 40 17.74 -1.90 -4.11
CA CYS A 40 18.32 -0.67 -3.56
C CYS A 40 18.63 -0.76 -2.06
N HIS A 41 17.89 -1.60 -1.34
CA HIS A 41 18.02 -1.72 0.11
C HIS A 41 18.64 -3.05 0.58
N HIS A 42 19.20 -3.84 -0.35
CA HIS A 42 19.83 -5.14 -0.08
C HIS A 42 18.96 -6.07 0.78
N ALA A 43 17.65 -6.08 0.55
CA ALA A 43 16.71 -6.89 1.31
C ALA A 43 16.19 -8.07 0.53
N GLU A 44 15.93 -9.14 1.27
CA GLU A 44 15.21 -10.31 0.80
C GLU A 44 13.80 -10.33 1.35
N CYS A 45 12.90 -10.90 0.56
CA CYS A 45 11.49 -11.05 0.88
C CYS A 45 11.03 -12.34 0.19
N GLY A 46 10.33 -13.23 0.90
CA GLY A 46 9.85 -14.49 0.33
C GLY A 46 8.90 -14.25 -0.84
N TRP A 47 8.83 -15.17 -1.80
CA TRP A 47 7.96 -15.00 -2.97
C TRP A 47 6.48 -14.87 -2.59
N LEU A 48 6.04 -15.56 -1.53
CA LEU A 48 4.68 -15.48 -1.01
C LEU A 48 4.42 -14.12 -0.33
N ASP A 49 5.34 -13.66 0.51
CA ASP A 49 5.30 -12.32 1.12
C ASP A 49 5.22 -11.22 0.05
N ARG A 50 6.00 -11.34 -1.02
CA ARG A 50 5.95 -10.40 -2.14
C ARG A 50 4.55 -10.34 -2.74
N ILE A 51 3.88 -11.47 -2.97
CA ILE A 51 2.51 -11.48 -3.50
C ILE A 51 1.55 -10.80 -2.53
N ARG A 52 1.63 -11.12 -1.23
CA ARG A 52 0.77 -10.53 -0.19
C ARG A 52 0.97 -9.02 -0.07
N ILE A 53 2.22 -8.57 -0.04
CA ILE A 53 2.58 -7.16 0.06
C ILE A 53 2.11 -6.40 -1.20
N ALA A 54 2.30 -6.95 -2.39
CA ALA A 54 1.77 -6.33 -3.62
C ALA A 54 0.25 -6.19 -3.57
N HIS A 55 -0.47 -7.24 -3.17
CA HIS A 55 -1.93 -7.20 -3.07
C HIS A 55 -2.43 -6.22 -2.00
N ALA A 56 -1.80 -6.23 -0.82
CA ALA A 56 -2.10 -5.29 0.26
C ALA A 56 -1.85 -3.84 -0.19
N SER A 57 -0.74 -3.58 -0.90
CA SER A 57 -0.41 -2.23 -1.36
C SER A 57 -1.47 -1.65 -2.29
N ALA A 58 -1.95 -2.43 -3.27
CA ALA A 58 -2.99 -2.00 -4.19
C ALA A 58 -4.32 -1.75 -3.44
N THR A 59 -4.64 -2.64 -2.51
CA THR A 59 -5.86 -2.56 -1.70
C THR A 59 -5.89 -1.30 -0.83
N ILE A 60 -4.79 -1.03 -0.13
CA ILE A 60 -4.65 0.14 0.75
C ILE A 60 -4.67 1.43 -0.07
N ALA A 61 -3.91 1.48 -1.17
CA ALA A 61 -3.86 2.65 -2.04
C ALA A 61 -5.23 3.00 -2.63
N GLN A 62 -6.00 1.99 -3.07
CA GLN A 62 -7.36 2.17 -3.55
C GLN A 62 -8.27 2.76 -2.46
N GLY A 63 -8.22 2.21 -1.24
CA GLY A 63 -9.02 2.73 -0.13
C GLY A 63 -8.67 4.17 0.26
N ILE A 64 -7.37 4.53 0.26
CA ILE A 64 -6.92 5.92 0.48
C ILE A 64 -7.49 6.84 -0.60
N TYR A 65 -7.40 6.44 -1.87
CA TYR A 65 -7.85 7.26 -2.99
C TYR A 65 -9.38 7.43 -3.01
N GLU A 66 -10.15 6.38 -2.68
CA GLU A 66 -11.60 6.45 -2.55
C GLU A 66 -12.03 7.45 -1.47
N ILE A 67 -11.37 7.40 -0.31
CA ILE A 67 -11.60 8.38 0.75
C ILE A 67 -11.23 9.79 0.25
N ALA A 68 -10.08 9.97 -0.39
CA ALA A 68 -9.70 11.27 -0.93
C ALA A 68 -10.76 11.83 -1.90
N CYS A 69 -11.32 11.00 -2.78
CA CYS A 69 -12.40 11.37 -3.70
C CYS A 69 -13.71 11.72 -2.98
N ALA A 70 -14.02 11.05 -1.87
CA ALA A 70 -15.24 11.30 -1.11
C ALA A 70 -15.24 12.65 -0.38
N TYR A 71 -14.05 13.14 0.01
CA TYR A 71 -13.88 14.38 0.77
C TYR A 71 -13.41 15.58 -0.08
N GLY A 72 -13.08 15.38 -1.35
CA GLY A 72 -12.66 16.44 -2.26
C GLY A 72 -12.19 15.90 -3.62
N ASP A 73 -11.83 16.80 -4.52
CA ASP A 73 -11.17 16.41 -5.77
C ASP A 73 -9.69 16.11 -5.49
N PRO A 74 -9.23 14.84 -5.58
CA PRO A 74 -7.83 14.49 -5.33
C PRO A 74 -6.88 15.11 -6.37
N ASP A 75 -7.38 15.53 -7.54
CA ASP A 75 -6.59 16.14 -8.61
C ASP A 75 -6.52 17.68 -8.47
N SER A 76 -7.31 18.27 -7.57
CA SER A 76 -7.31 19.72 -7.30
C SER A 76 -6.03 20.22 -6.63
N GLY A 77 -5.21 19.32 -6.07
CA GLY A 77 -4.04 19.66 -5.26
C GLY A 77 -4.37 20.30 -3.91
N GLU A 78 -5.65 20.46 -3.58
CA GLU A 78 -6.10 20.96 -2.29
C GLU A 78 -5.84 19.90 -1.21
N ARG A 79 -5.25 20.31 -0.08
CA ARG A 79 -4.99 19.38 1.02
C ARG A 79 -6.31 19.02 1.69
N VAL A 80 -6.86 17.85 1.35
CA VAL A 80 -8.00 17.28 2.05
C VAL A 80 -7.60 17.04 3.51
N ARG A 81 -8.19 17.81 4.42
CA ARG A 81 -8.05 17.60 5.86
C ARG A 81 -9.02 16.52 6.28
N LEU A 82 -8.55 15.28 6.35
CA LEU A 82 -9.32 14.17 6.90
C LEU A 82 -9.23 14.23 8.43
N ASP A 83 -10.39 14.20 9.08
CA ASP A 83 -10.46 14.00 10.52
C ASP A 83 -10.02 12.58 10.86
N ALA A 84 -9.10 12.47 11.81
CA ALA A 84 -8.54 11.18 12.26
C ALA A 84 -9.63 10.26 12.81
N ASP A 85 -10.70 10.84 13.34
CA ASP A 85 -11.83 10.15 13.95
C ASP A 85 -12.99 9.88 12.98
N SER A 86 -12.83 10.19 11.69
CA SER A 86 -13.85 9.88 10.67
C SER A 86 -14.08 8.36 10.53
N PRO A 87 -15.33 7.91 10.40
CA PRO A 87 -15.64 6.48 10.29
C PRO A 87 -14.99 5.83 9.06
N GLU A 88 -14.85 6.58 7.98
CA GLU A 88 -14.18 6.16 6.74
C GLU A 88 -12.70 5.89 6.99
N LEU A 89 -11.98 6.80 7.65
CA LEU A 89 -10.56 6.64 7.95
C LEU A 89 -10.31 5.55 8.99
N GLN A 90 -11.20 5.40 9.97
CA GLN A 90 -11.17 4.29 10.92
C GLN A 90 -11.37 2.94 10.22
N ALA A 91 -12.32 2.86 9.28
CA ALA A 91 -12.54 1.65 8.49
C ALA A 91 -11.32 1.30 7.61
N LEU A 92 -10.70 2.31 6.99
CA LEU A 92 -9.45 2.12 6.26
C LEU A 92 -8.33 1.63 7.17
N ARG A 93 -8.18 2.22 8.36
CA ARG A 93 -7.16 1.82 9.32
C ARG A 93 -7.35 0.38 9.78
N ALA A 94 -8.57 0.00 10.14
CA ALA A 94 -8.89 -1.39 10.49
C ALA A 94 -8.56 -2.37 9.36
N ARG A 95 -8.83 -1.98 8.10
CA ARG A 95 -8.48 -2.80 6.92
C ARG A 95 -6.97 -2.92 6.74
N CYS A 96 -6.21 -1.82 6.91
CA CYS A 96 -4.76 -1.82 6.90
C CYS A 96 -4.20 -2.74 8.00
N ASP A 97 -4.72 -2.64 9.21
CA ASP A 97 -4.27 -3.44 10.36
C ASP A 97 -4.50 -4.94 10.13
N VAL A 98 -5.66 -5.33 9.58
CA VAL A 98 -5.94 -6.73 9.21
C VAL A 98 -4.97 -7.23 8.13
N LEU A 99 -4.65 -6.39 7.14
CA LEU A 99 -3.70 -6.77 6.09
C LEU A 99 -2.27 -6.92 6.62
N LEU A 100 -1.86 -6.01 7.50
CA LEU A 100 -0.55 -6.05 8.16
C LEU A 100 -0.43 -7.29 9.06
N GLN A 101 -1.43 -7.56 9.90
CA GLN A 101 -1.46 -8.76 10.75
C GLN A 101 -1.38 -10.06 9.94
N ARG A 102 -1.98 -10.10 8.74
CA ARG A 102 -1.86 -11.27 7.84
C ARG A 102 -0.47 -11.43 7.26
N ILE A 103 0.23 -10.33 6.98
CA ILE A 103 1.61 -10.35 6.50
C ILE A 103 2.55 -10.79 7.62
N ASP A 104 2.36 -10.26 8.83
CA ASP A 104 3.21 -10.58 9.98
C ASP A 104 2.94 -11.99 10.54
N GLY A 105 1.67 -12.39 10.69
CA GLY A 105 1.28 -13.66 11.30
C GLY A 105 1.63 -14.90 10.48
N ASP A 106 1.69 -14.79 9.15
CA ASP A 106 2.14 -15.92 8.31
C ASP A 106 3.66 -16.08 8.34
N ARG A 107 4.38 -14.99 8.62
CA ARG A 107 5.84 -14.99 8.75
C ARG A 107 6.33 -15.80 9.95
N ASP A 108 5.57 -15.75 11.06
CA ASP A 108 5.84 -16.58 12.24
C ASP A 108 5.57 -18.07 12.00
N VAL A 109 4.73 -18.41 11.01
CA VAL A 109 4.46 -19.79 10.61
C VAL A 109 5.57 -20.35 9.71
N ASP A 110 6.09 -19.55 8.78
CA ASP A 110 7.19 -19.94 7.88
C ASP A 110 8.57 -20.04 8.59
N ALA A 111 8.72 -19.45 9.78
CA ALA A 111 9.96 -19.48 10.56
C ALA A 111 10.12 -20.71 11.48
N ARG A 112 9.20 -21.68 11.44
CA ARG A 112 9.10 -22.81 12.37
C ARG A 112 9.26 -24.16 11.69
#